data_AF-A0A952CD01-F1
#
_entry.id   AF-A0A952CD01-F1
#
_cell.length_a   1.000
_cell.length_b   1.000
_cell.length_c   1.000
_cell.angle_alpha   90.00
_cell.angle_beta   90.00
_cell.angle_gamma   90.00
#
_symmetry.space_group_name_H-M   'P 1'
#
loop_
_entity.id
_entity.type
_entity.pdbx_description
1 polymer ?
#
loop_
_entity_poly.entity_id
_entity_poly.type
_entity_poly.pdbx_seq_one_letter_code
_entity_poly.pdbx_strand_id
1 'polypeptide(L)'
;MNTAYKERPTQRGKVASLPFTVLLDMNTRLYAGEGQTTVARWLNQQPAVVRRMRARFGGRPINSENISAWCARDYRHWLRHLEDLGINPVTTVRRRRLGKVAQLPVCLREEVCRRMLDGESGVNICRWLNSLPAVAERMRAFGLEPWISGQNLSEWRKGGYADWLKARANQKEATS
;
A
#
# COMPACT_ATOMS: atom_id res chain seq x y z
N MET A 1 1.37 22.11 11.90
CA MET A 1 1.97 20.93 12.55
C MET A 1 1.13 19.71 12.20
N ASN A 2 1.64 18.78 11.39
CA ASN A 2 0.88 17.65 10.87
C ASN A 2 1.22 16.38 11.67
N THR A 3 0.41 16.07 12.69
CA THR A 3 0.69 15.10 13.76
C THR A 3 0.05 13.71 13.56
N ALA A 4 -0.36 13.32 12.35
CA ALA A 4 -1.15 12.09 12.15
C ALA A 4 -0.43 10.92 11.41
N TYR A 5 0.91 10.90 11.35
CA TYR A 5 1.64 9.80 10.68
C TYR A 5 2.69 9.09 11.55
N LYS A 6 2.71 9.32 12.87
CA LYS A 6 3.80 8.80 13.73
C LYS A 6 3.57 7.44 14.37
N GLU A 7 2.37 6.89 14.38
CA GLU A 7 2.18 5.57 15.00
C GLU A 7 2.15 4.48 13.93
N ARG A 8 3.35 4.16 13.43
CA ARG A 8 3.57 2.81 12.91
C ARG A 8 3.11 1.82 14.00
N PRO A 9 2.52 0.67 13.64
CA PRO A 9 2.31 -0.44 14.56
C PRO A 9 3.52 -0.58 15.45
N THR A 10 3.32 -0.82 16.74
CA THR A 10 4.45 -0.94 17.66
C THR A 10 5.41 -1.95 17.03
N GLN A 11 6.61 -1.53 16.59
CA GLN A 11 7.49 -2.34 15.73
C GLN A 11 8.10 -3.55 16.48
N ARG A 12 7.44 -4.01 17.53
CA ARG A 12 7.81 -5.11 18.39
C ARG A 12 7.06 -6.35 17.91
N GLY A 13 7.80 -7.27 17.30
CA GLY A 13 7.31 -8.60 16.93
C GLY A 13 7.50 -8.94 15.46
N LYS A 14 7.38 -10.23 15.14
CA LYS A 14 7.63 -10.76 13.80
C LYS A 14 6.69 -10.16 12.75
N VAL A 15 5.39 -10.10 13.05
CA VAL A 15 4.36 -9.59 12.14
C VAL A 15 4.55 -8.10 11.86
N ALA A 16 4.68 -7.27 12.90
CA ALA A 16 4.91 -5.83 12.75
C ALA A 16 6.21 -5.46 11.98
N SER A 17 7.16 -6.40 11.88
CA SER A 17 8.43 -6.21 11.17
C SER A 17 8.36 -6.52 9.66
N LEU A 18 7.23 -7.07 9.20
CA LEU A 18 7.07 -7.49 7.81
C LEU A 18 6.97 -6.29 6.86
N PRO A 19 7.35 -6.47 5.58
CA PRO A 19 7.09 -5.46 4.55
C PRO A 19 5.60 -5.10 4.50
N PHE A 20 5.29 -3.84 4.25
CA PHE A 20 3.91 -3.36 4.22
C PHE A 20 3.03 -4.13 3.23
N THR A 21 3.55 -4.47 2.05
CA THR A 21 2.83 -5.27 1.05
C THR A 21 2.41 -6.63 1.60
N VAL A 22 3.29 -7.29 2.35
CA VAL A 22 2.99 -8.56 3.00
C VAL A 22 1.98 -8.38 4.13
N LEU A 23 2.09 -7.31 4.92
CA LEU A 23 1.11 -6.97 5.96
C LEU A 23 -0.28 -6.70 5.38
N LEU A 24 -0.36 -6.00 4.26
CA LEU A 24 -1.60 -5.68 3.56
C LEU A 24 -2.28 -6.94 3.04
N ASP A 25 -1.53 -7.83 2.38
CA ASP A 25 -2.03 -9.12 1.91
C ASP A 25 -2.47 -10.00 3.09
N MET A 26 -1.66 -10.08 4.15
CA MET A 26 -1.98 -10.82 5.38
C MET A 26 -3.29 -10.32 6.01
N ASN A 27 -3.40 -9.01 6.23
CA ASN A 27 -4.55 -8.39 6.87
C ASN A 27 -5.81 -8.55 6.02
N THR A 28 -5.67 -8.58 4.69
CA THR A 28 -6.82 -8.83 3.80
C THR A 28 -7.28 -10.28 3.88
N ARG A 29 -6.37 -11.26 3.94
CA ARG A 29 -6.73 -12.67 4.15
C ARG A 29 -7.46 -12.85 5.47
N LEU A 30 -6.95 -12.23 6.55
CA LEU A 30 -7.61 -12.23 7.86
C LEU A 30 -8.99 -11.57 7.81
N TYR A 31 -9.13 -10.46 7.08
CA TYR A 31 -10.43 -9.78 6.88
C TYR A 31 -11.41 -10.67 6.11
N ALA A 32 -10.93 -11.41 5.11
CA ALA A 32 -11.71 -12.36 4.33
C ALA A 32 -12.08 -13.64 5.13
N GLY A 33 -11.72 -13.71 6.41
CA GLY A 33 -12.04 -14.84 7.29
C GLY A 33 -11.06 -16.00 7.19
N GLU A 34 -9.91 -15.85 6.50
CA GLU A 34 -8.88 -16.91 6.53
C GLU A 34 -8.32 -17.09 7.94
N GLY A 35 -8.31 -18.34 8.41
CA GLY A 35 -7.82 -18.68 9.75
C GLY A 35 -6.33 -18.36 9.94
N GLN A 36 -5.96 -17.96 11.16
CA GLN A 36 -4.60 -17.51 11.50
C GLN A 36 -3.51 -18.54 11.16
N THR A 37 -3.76 -19.83 11.36
CA THR A 37 -2.81 -20.90 11.00
C THR A 37 -2.58 -20.98 9.50
N THR A 38 -3.62 -20.82 8.69
CA THR A 38 -3.55 -20.77 7.22
C THR A 38 -2.75 -19.57 6.77
N VAL A 39 -3.02 -18.39 7.35
CA VAL A 39 -2.29 -17.16 7.07
C VAL A 39 -0.81 -17.28 7.48
N ALA A 40 -0.50 -17.90 8.63
CA ALA A 40 0.88 -18.13 9.06
C ALA A 40 1.64 -19.03 8.07
N ARG A 41 1.01 -20.10 7.58
CA ARG A 41 1.60 -20.97 6.56
C ARG A 41 1.92 -20.19 5.28
N TRP A 42 0.97 -19.39 4.79
CA TRP A 42 1.17 -18.54 3.63
C TRP A 42 2.28 -17.50 3.84
N LEU A 43 2.33 -16.83 5.01
CA LEU A 43 3.38 -15.88 5.34
C LEU A 43 4.78 -16.51 5.24
N ASN A 44 4.96 -17.69 5.80
CA ASN A 44 6.26 -18.37 5.82
C ASN A 44 6.72 -18.86 4.44
N GLN A 45 5.83 -18.92 3.43
CA GLN A 45 6.19 -19.22 2.05
C GLN A 45 6.72 -18.00 1.29
N GLN A 46 6.48 -16.78 1.79
CA GLN A 46 6.89 -15.56 1.11
C GLN A 46 8.41 -15.33 1.24
N PRO A 47 9.16 -15.18 0.14
CA PRO A 47 10.62 -14.99 0.20
C PRO A 47 11.06 -13.79 1.05
N ALA A 48 10.27 -12.71 1.02
CA ALA A 48 10.51 -11.51 1.80
C ALA A 48 10.35 -11.76 3.32
N VAL A 49 9.40 -12.61 3.72
CA VAL A 49 9.17 -12.99 5.12
C VAL A 49 10.31 -13.88 5.61
N VAL A 50 10.69 -14.91 4.84
CA VAL A 50 11.80 -15.81 5.19
C VAL A 50 13.09 -15.02 5.40
N ARG A 51 13.40 -14.09 4.48
CA ARG A 51 14.57 -13.20 4.59
C ARG A 51 14.52 -12.35 5.86
N ARG A 52 13.35 -11.77 6.17
CA ARG A 52 13.14 -10.98 7.38
C ARG A 52 13.31 -11.81 8.66
N MET A 53 12.77 -13.04 8.69
CA MET A 53 12.88 -13.94 9.84
C MET A 53 14.32 -14.37 10.09
N ARG A 54 15.07 -14.69 9.03
CA ARG A 54 16.51 -14.98 9.12
C ARG A 54 17.30 -13.78 9.66
N ALA A 55 17.04 -12.58 9.13
CA ALA A 55 17.79 -11.38 9.48
C ALA A 55 17.52 -10.85 10.90
N ARG A 56 16.33 -11.07 11.48
CA ARG A 56 15.93 -10.41 12.74
C ARG A 56 15.46 -11.35 13.85
N PHE A 57 15.16 -12.60 13.54
CA PHE A 57 14.50 -13.52 14.48
C PHE A 57 15.12 -14.93 14.48
N GLY A 58 16.40 -15.04 14.06
CA GLY A 58 17.12 -16.31 14.04
C GLY A 58 16.48 -17.38 13.13
N GLY A 59 15.72 -16.95 12.11
CA GLY A 59 15.02 -17.87 11.21
C GLY A 59 13.73 -18.49 11.77
N ARG A 60 13.31 -18.15 13.00
CA ARG A 60 12.11 -18.72 13.60
C ARG A 60 10.85 -18.29 12.81
N PRO A 61 10.01 -19.24 12.35
CA PRO A 61 8.86 -18.93 11.51
C PRO A 61 7.78 -18.15 12.27
N ILE A 62 6.87 -17.52 11.53
CA ILE A 62 5.67 -16.90 12.09
C ILE A 62 4.67 -18.01 12.44
N ASN A 63 4.10 -17.96 13.64
CA ASN A 63 3.03 -18.85 14.07
C ASN A 63 1.70 -18.10 14.25
N SER A 64 0.62 -18.82 14.57
CA SER A 64 -0.70 -18.25 14.82
C SER A 64 -0.71 -17.29 16.01
N GLU A 65 0.06 -17.55 17.06
CA GLU A 65 0.18 -16.65 18.22
C GLU A 65 0.73 -15.28 17.84
N ASN A 66 1.72 -15.24 16.93
CA ASN A 66 2.26 -13.99 16.42
C ASN A 66 1.20 -13.17 15.67
N ILE A 67 0.29 -13.84 14.95
CA ILE A 67 -0.83 -13.20 14.25
C ILE A 67 -1.92 -12.79 15.23
N SER A 68 -2.24 -13.63 16.22
CA SER A 68 -3.20 -13.31 17.27
C SER A 68 -2.79 -12.06 18.04
N ALA A 69 -1.51 -11.97 18.43
CA ALA A 69 -0.95 -10.80 19.10
C ALA A 69 -1.03 -9.52 18.24
N TRP A 70 -0.84 -9.65 16.92
CA TRP A 70 -1.03 -8.56 15.97
C TRP A 70 -2.50 -8.13 15.87
N CYS A 71 -3.42 -9.09 15.74
CA CYS A 71 -4.86 -8.84 15.66
C CYS A 71 -5.39 -8.12 16.90
N ALA A 72 -4.88 -8.48 18.07
CA ALA A 72 -5.27 -7.88 19.34
C ALA A 72 -4.85 -6.40 19.48
N ARG A 73 -3.85 -5.94 18.72
CA ARG A 73 -3.22 -4.63 18.91
C ARG A 73 -3.34 -3.72 17.69
N ASP A 74 -2.69 -4.11 16.60
CA ASP A 74 -2.38 -3.21 15.50
C ASP A 74 -3.34 -3.39 14.29
N TYR A 75 -4.05 -4.51 14.22
CA TYR A 75 -5.00 -4.77 13.13
C TYR A 75 -6.17 -3.78 13.10
N ARG A 76 -6.67 -3.36 14.28
CA ARG A 76 -7.73 -2.35 14.37
C ARG A 76 -7.29 -0.98 13.89
N HIS A 77 -6.04 -0.59 14.16
CA HIS A 77 -5.47 0.65 13.64
C HIS A 77 -5.30 0.59 12.11
N TRP A 78 -4.93 -0.58 11.59
CA TRP A 78 -4.86 -0.81 10.15
C TRP A 78 -6.23 -0.69 9.46
N LEU A 79 -7.30 -1.23 10.06
CA LEU A 79 -8.66 -1.09 9.53
C LEU A 79 -9.11 0.37 9.49
N ARG A 80 -8.94 1.09 10.60
CA ARG A 80 -9.28 2.51 10.70
C ARG A 80 -8.52 3.35 9.66
N HIS A 81 -7.23 3.06 9.46
CA HIS A 81 -6.43 3.75 8.46
C HIS A 81 -6.95 3.55 7.02
N LEU A 82 -7.48 2.36 6.71
CA LEU A 82 -8.07 2.11 5.40
C LEU A 82 -9.42 2.80 5.22
N GLU A 83 -10.24 2.84 6.28
CA GLU A 83 -11.50 3.60 6.31
C GLU A 83 -11.25 5.09 6.08
N ASP A 84 -10.29 5.69 6.78
CA ASP A 84 -9.91 7.10 6.63
C ASP A 84 -9.44 7.44 5.20
N LEU A 85 -8.87 6.46 4.49
CA LEU A 85 -8.42 6.60 3.11
C LEU A 85 -9.53 6.29 2.08
N GLY A 86 -10.73 5.90 2.52
CA GLY A 86 -11.83 5.45 1.65
C GLY A 86 -11.53 4.14 0.91
N ILE A 87 -10.63 3.31 1.44
CA ILE A 87 -10.14 2.09 0.81
C ILE A 87 -10.87 0.87 1.41
N ASN A 88 -11.62 0.14 0.57
CA ASN A 88 -12.21 -1.13 0.99
C ASN A 88 -11.16 -2.26 0.84
N PRO A 89 -10.77 -2.96 1.92
CA PRO A 89 -9.71 -3.97 1.89
C PRO A 89 -10.03 -5.17 0.98
N VAL A 90 -11.30 -5.56 0.84
CA VAL A 90 -11.74 -6.69 0.00
C VAL A 90 -11.63 -6.37 -1.49
N THR A 91 -12.01 -5.16 -1.89
CA THR A 91 -11.92 -4.74 -3.30
C THR A 91 -10.50 -4.34 -3.70
N THR A 92 -9.66 -3.98 -2.71
CA THR A 92 -8.25 -3.63 -2.92
C THR A 92 -7.39 -4.84 -3.29
N VAL A 93 -7.76 -6.05 -2.89
CA VAL A 93 -7.03 -7.28 -3.25
C VAL A 93 -7.48 -7.89 -4.58
N ARG A 94 -8.71 -7.64 -5.05
CA ARG A 94 -9.16 -8.16 -6.34
C ARG A 94 -8.68 -7.40 -7.57
N ARG A 95 -8.03 -6.23 -7.41
CA ARG A 95 -7.32 -5.58 -8.51
C ARG A 95 -5.94 -5.16 -8.05
N ARG A 96 -4.99 -5.27 -8.96
CA ARG A 96 -3.63 -4.73 -8.93
C ARG A 96 -3.57 -3.22 -8.61
N ARG A 97 -4.10 -2.76 -7.47
CA ARG A 97 -4.08 -1.36 -7.01
C ARG A 97 -2.94 -1.10 -6.01
N LEU A 98 -1.94 -1.98 -6.00
CA LEU A 98 -0.70 -1.82 -5.23
C LEU A 98 0.44 -1.15 -6.02
N GLY A 99 0.18 -0.67 -7.23
CA GLY A 99 1.18 0.02 -8.04
C GLY A 99 1.77 1.22 -7.30
N LYS A 100 3.05 1.53 -7.54
CA LYS A 100 3.77 2.57 -6.78
C LYS A 100 3.06 3.93 -6.77
N VAL A 101 2.39 4.29 -7.88
CA VAL A 101 1.62 5.54 -7.99
C VAL A 101 0.41 5.56 -7.03
N ALA A 102 -0.23 4.41 -6.80
CA ALA A 102 -1.33 4.30 -5.86
C ALA A 102 -0.88 4.54 -4.40
N GLN A 103 0.39 4.29 -4.08
CA GLN A 103 0.95 4.51 -2.74
C GLN A 103 1.29 5.98 -2.45
N LEU A 104 1.23 6.85 -3.46
CA LEU A 104 1.48 8.28 -3.29
C LEU A 104 0.33 8.96 -2.53
N PRO A 105 0.61 10.07 -1.80
CA PRO A 105 -0.42 10.91 -1.21
C PRO A 105 -1.44 11.39 -2.25
N VAL A 106 -2.68 11.64 -1.82
CA VAL A 106 -3.79 12.06 -2.70
C VAL A 106 -3.40 13.24 -3.59
N CYS A 107 -2.80 14.29 -3.02
CA CYS A 107 -2.37 15.47 -3.78
C CYS A 107 -1.38 15.16 -4.91
N LEU A 108 -0.45 14.23 -4.70
CA LEU A 108 0.47 13.80 -5.75
C LEU A 108 -0.23 12.93 -6.80
N ARG A 109 -1.18 12.08 -6.39
CA ARG A 109 -1.99 11.31 -7.35
C ARG A 109 -2.85 12.22 -8.22
N GLU A 110 -3.43 13.28 -7.64
CA GLU A 110 -4.19 14.30 -8.37
C GLU A 110 -3.32 15.09 -9.35
N GLU A 111 -2.13 15.51 -8.94
CA GLU A 111 -1.17 16.18 -9.83
C GLU A 111 -0.71 15.26 -10.97
N VAL A 112 -0.43 13.97 -10.70
CA VAL A 112 -0.18 12.97 -11.75
C VAL A 112 -1.36 12.89 -12.72
N CYS A 113 -2.59 12.81 -12.21
CA CYS A 113 -3.77 12.76 -13.07
C CYS A 113 -3.94 14.04 -13.91
N ARG A 114 -3.70 15.23 -13.35
CA ARG A 114 -3.72 16.50 -14.10
C ARG A 114 -2.69 16.52 -15.21
N ARG A 115 -1.43 16.18 -14.92
CA ARG A 115 -0.37 16.08 -15.93
C ARG A 115 -0.68 15.07 -17.04
N MET A 116 -1.26 13.93 -16.68
CA MET A 116 -1.72 12.93 -17.66
C MET A 116 -2.87 13.46 -18.52
N LEU A 117 -3.78 14.25 -17.95
CA LEU A 117 -4.88 14.89 -18.68
C LEU A 117 -4.36 15.98 -19.63
N ASP A 118 -3.35 16.74 -19.20
CA ASP A 118 -2.69 17.78 -19.99
C ASP A 118 -1.78 17.21 -21.10
N GLY A 119 -1.73 15.88 -21.24
CA GLY A 119 -0.95 15.19 -22.27
C GLY A 119 0.55 15.11 -21.99
N GLU A 120 1.00 15.38 -20.76
CA GLU A 120 2.42 15.31 -20.41
C GLU A 120 2.96 13.88 -20.61
N SER A 121 4.16 13.78 -21.21
CA SER A 121 4.78 12.48 -21.49
C SER A 121 5.05 11.70 -20.21
N GLY A 122 4.89 10.38 -20.27
CA GLY A 122 5.17 9.51 -19.12
C GLY A 122 6.62 9.62 -18.63
N VAL A 123 7.58 9.94 -19.51
CA VAL A 123 8.99 10.16 -19.12
C VAL A 123 9.13 11.41 -18.25
N ASN A 124 8.47 12.51 -18.62
CA ASN A 124 8.53 13.76 -17.86
C ASN A 124 7.82 13.61 -16.50
N ILE A 125 6.67 12.96 -16.47
CA ILE A 125 5.96 12.65 -15.22
C ILE A 125 6.84 11.77 -14.31
N CYS A 126 7.51 10.74 -14.84
CA CYS A 126 8.45 9.94 -14.06
C CYS A 126 9.61 10.80 -13.53
N ARG A 127 10.22 11.64 -14.37
CA ARG A 127 11.34 12.50 -13.96
C ARG A 127 10.93 13.43 -12.82
N TRP A 128 9.75 14.04 -12.92
CA TRP A 128 9.19 14.88 -11.87
C TRP A 128 8.91 14.09 -10.59
N LEU A 129 8.20 12.95 -10.65
CA LEU A 129 7.95 12.13 -9.45
C LEU A 129 9.25 11.72 -8.75
N ASN A 130 10.25 11.33 -9.51
CA ASN A 130 11.53 10.86 -8.99
C ASN A 130 12.44 11.98 -8.47
N SER A 131 12.15 13.26 -8.78
CA SER A 131 12.89 14.40 -8.20
C SER A 131 12.38 14.80 -6.82
N LEU A 132 11.21 14.29 -6.39
CA LEU A 132 10.60 14.63 -5.12
C LEU A 132 11.13 13.74 -3.97
N PRO A 133 11.79 14.30 -2.94
CA PRO A 133 12.26 13.50 -1.78
C PRO A 133 11.12 12.76 -1.08
N ALA A 134 9.95 13.39 -0.99
CA ALA A 134 8.74 12.80 -0.41
C ALA A 134 8.31 11.50 -1.11
N VAL A 135 8.55 11.36 -2.43
CA VAL A 135 8.24 10.13 -3.16
C VAL A 135 9.20 9.01 -2.75
N ALA A 136 10.51 9.29 -2.69
CA ALA A 136 11.51 8.32 -2.25
C ALA A 136 11.29 7.88 -0.79
N GLU A 137 10.99 8.81 0.11
CA GLU A 137 10.65 8.52 1.51
C GLU A 137 9.40 7.64 1.62
N ARG A 138 8.36 7.96 0.84
CA ARG A 138 7.14 7.16 0.76
C ARG A 138 7.45 5.76 0.25
N MET A 139 8.17 5.60 -0.84
CA MET A 139 8.53 4.27 -1.36
C MET A 139 9.30 3.45 -0.31
N ARG A 140 10.29 4.04 0.36
CA ARG A 140 11.03 3.39 1.45
C ARG A 140 10.12 3.00 2.62
N ALA A 141 9.19 3.87 3.01
CA ALA A 141 8.22 3.57 4.07
C ALA A 141 7.35 2.35 3.72
N PHE A 142 7.08 2.12 2.43
CA PHE A 142 6.34 0.96 1.93
C PHE A 142 7.23 -0.24 1.60
N GLY A 143 8.55 -0.13 1.81
CA GLY A 143 9.52 -1.18 1.47
C GLY A 143 9.66 -1.42 -0.03
N LEU A 144 9.38 -0.41 -0.85
CA LEU A 144 9.49 -0.42 -2.30
C LEU A 144 10.75 0.30 -2.75
N GLU A 145 11.27 -0.09 -3.92
CA GLU A 145 12.33 0.66 -4.60
C GLU A 145 11.91 2.12 -4.82
N PRO A 146 12.80 3.10 -4.61
CA PRO A 146 12.44 4.52 -4.53
C PRO A 146 11.98 5.13 -5.85
N TRP A 147 12.25 4.45 -6.97
CA TRP A 147 12.04 4.97 -8.31
C TRP A 147 10.70 4.55 -8.94
N ILE A 148 9.98 5.51 -9.52
CA ILE A 148 8.76 5.32 -10.31
C ILE A 148 9.14 5.17 -11.79
N SER A 149 8.65 4.11 -12.42
CA SER A 149 8.90 3.81 -13.83
C SER A 149 7.70 4.14 -14.72
N GLY A 150 7.95 4.19 -16.05
CA GLY A 150 6.88 4.30 -17.04
C GLY A 150 5.87 3.14 -16.96
N GLN A 151 6.32 1.94 -16.57
CA GLN A 151 5.43 0.81 -16.32
C GLN A 151 4.46 1.11 -15.18
N ASN A 152 4.91 1.75 -14.10
CA ASN A 152 4.03 2.12 -12.99
C ASN A 152 2.96 3.14 -13.41
N LEU A 153 3.30 4.09 -14.29
CA LEU A 153 2.32 5.00 -14.88
C LEU A 153 1.34 4.29 -15.81
N SER A 154 1.81 3.34 -16.61
CA SER A 154 0.95 2.52 -17.48
C SER A 154 -0.04 1.66 -16.69
N GLU A 155 0.38 1.12 -15.55
CA GLU A 155 -0.50 0.39 -14.63
C GLU A 155 -1.51 1.34 -13.96
N TRP A 156 -1.06 2.51 -13.50
CA TRP A 156 -1.92 3.54 -12.94
C TRP A 156 -2.99 3.99 -13.94
N ARG A 157 -2.62 4.15 -15.22
CA ARG A 157 -3.53 4.54 -16.30
C ARG A 157 -4.72 3.58 -16.44
N LYS A 158 -4.47 2.27 -16.32
CA LYS A 158 -5.49 1.21 -16.47
C LYS A 158 -6.46 1.13 -15.29
N GLY A 159 -6.16 1.78 -14.17
CA GLY A 159 -6.94 1.73 -12.94
C GLY A 159 -7.22 3.12 -12.38
N GLY A 160 -6.35 3.61 -11.50
CA GLY A 160 -6.58 4.83 -10.72
C GLY A 160 -6.85 6.08 -11.55
N TYR A 161 -6.21 6.25 -12.70
CA TYR A 161 -6.52 7.37 -13.60
C TYR A 161 -7.90 7.25 -14.25
N ALA A 162 -8.29 6.05 -14.70
CA ALA A 162 -9.61 5.81 -15.26
C ALA A 162 -10.73 6.04 -14.23
N ASP A 163 -10.50 5.66 -12.98
CA ASP A 163 -11.43 5.94 -11.87
C ASP A 163 -11.51 7.46 -11.59
N TRP A 164 -10.37 8.16 -11.63
CA TRP A 164 -10.33 9.62 -11.45
C TRP A 164 -11.10 10.37 -12.54
N LEU A 165 -11.00 9.95 -13.81
CA LEU A 165 -11.78 10.53 -14.91
C LEU A 165 -13.29 10.36 -14.71
N LYS A 166 -13.74 9.18 -14.26
CA LYS A 166 -15.16 8.93 -13.96
C LYS A 166 -15.68 9.81 -12.84
N ALA A 167 -14.93 9.93 -11.74
CA ALA A 167 -15.30 10.80 -10.63
C ALA A 167 -15.44 12.26 -11.07
N ARG A 168 -14.54 12.74 -11.92
CA ARG A 168 -14.58 14.10 -12.47
C ARG A 168 -15.76 14.33 -13.42
N ALA A 169 -16.13 13.34 -14.25
CA ALA A 169 -17.29 13.43 -15.12
C ALA A 169 -18.59 13.56 -14.31
N ASN A 170 -18.76 12.70 -13.31
CA ASN A 170 -19.93 12.72 -12.43
C ASN A 170 -20.05 14.03 -11.64
N GLN A 171 -18.92 14.62 -11.23
CA GLN A 171 -18.92 15.94 -10.57
C GLN A 171 -19.39 17.06 -11.50
N LYS A 172 -19.00 17.04 -12.78
CA LYS A 172 -19.45 18.04 -13.76
C LYS A 172 -20.95 17.95 -13.99
N GLU A 173 -21.49 16.75 -14.11
CA GLU A 173 -22.94 16.49 -14.31
C GLU A 173 -23.78 16.93 -13.10
N ALA A 174 -23.27 16.82 -11.88
CA ALA A 174 -23.97 17.27 -10.67
C ALA A 174 -23.97 18.80 -10.46
N THR A 175 -23.17 19.53 -11.25
CA THR A 175 -23.06 21.01 -11.18
C THR A 175 -23.52 21.71 -12.46
N SER A 176 -24.05 20.96 -13.44
CA SER A 176 -24.61 21.49 -14.69
C SER A 176 -26.14 21.49 -14.67
#